data_AF-A0A150T8I5-F1
#
_entry.id   AF-A0A150T8I5-F1
#
_cell.length_a   1.000
_cell.length_b   1.000
_cell.length_c   1.000
_cell.angle_alpha   90.00
_cell.angle_beta   90.00
_cell.angle_gamma   90.00
#
_symmetry.space_group_name_H-M   'P 1'
#
loop_
_entity.id
_entity.type
_entity.pdbx_description
1 polymer ?
#
loop_
_entity_poly.entity_id
_entity_poly.type
_entity_poly.pdbx_seq_one_letter_code
_entity_poly.pdbx_strand_id
1 'polypeptide(L)'
;MGALVAERRLIAALVVACGVHARDREDVLQDVLMAAWRAVQEGRYRPDPRADPRRALQGWLRGITWRQAGHHLGRARVRREVPVDDPRALVDEGCVDLEGRLLARAALRALVELPAQDGELLLAAAGPHTITACATAHGLNPATTARRLQAARKALADRIARRSW
;
A
#
# COMPACT_ATOMS: atom_id res chain seq x y z
N MET A 1 21.13 -7.50 13.60
CA MET A 1 21.11 -7.04 12.19
C MET A 1 22.50 -6.91 11.55
N GLY A 2 23.50 -6.33 12.21
CA GLY A 2 24.83 -6.09 11.60
C GLY A 2 25.49 -7.31 10.91
N ALA A 3 25.47 -8.49 11.54
CA ALA A 3 26.04 -9.70 10.94
C ALA A 3 25.29 -10.20 9.69
N LEU A 4 23.97 -9.99 9.60
CA LEU A 4 23.18 -10.35 8.41
C LEU A 4 23.49 -9.41 7.24
N VAL A 5 23.58 -8.10 7.53
CA VAL A 5 23.90 -7.08 6.53
C VAL A 5 25.32 -7.25 5.99
N ALA A 6 26.26 -7.71 6.82
CA ALA A 6 27.62 -8.02 6.37
C ALA A 6 27.67 -9.10 5.27
N GLU A 7 26.71 -10.04 5.27
CA GLU A 7 26.60 -11.10 4.26
C GLU A 7 25.73 -10.69 3.04
N ARG A 8 25.36 -9.41 2.91
CA ARG A 8 24.56 -8.88 1.80
C ARG A 8 25.11 -9.27 0.42
N ARG A 9 26.43 -9.21 0.22
CA ARG A 9 27.07 -9.57 -1.05
C ARG A 9 26.87 -11.05 -1.40
N LEU A 10 26.95 -11.93 -0.41
CA LEU A 10 26.66 -13.36 -0.58
C LEU A 10 25.20 -13.55 -0.98
N ILE A 11 24.26 -12.90 -0.27
CA ILE A 11 22.83 -13.00 -0.57
C ILE A 11 22.54 -12.52 -1.99
N ALA A 12 23.10 -11.38 -2.40
CA ALA A 12 22.96 -10.85 -3.76
C ALA A 12 23.44 -11.84 -4.83
N ALA A 13 24.62 -12.44 -4.63
CA ALA A 13 25.16 -13.45 -5.54
C ALA A 13 24.25 -14.69 -5.64
N LEU A 14 23.68 -15.13 -4.51
CA LEU A 14 22.74 -16.26 -4.48
C LEU A 14 21.42 -15.94 -5.18
N VAL A 15 20.88 -14.72 -4.99
CA VAL A 15 19.66 -14.27 -5.68
C VAL A 15 19.86 -14.26 -7.20
N VAL A 16 21.01 -13.77 -7.67
CA VAL A 16 21.40 -13.84 -9.09
C VAL A 16 21.47 -15.29 -9.56
N ALA A 17 22.15 -16.16 -8.80
CA ALA A 17 22.30 -17.58 -9.14
C ALA A 17 20.98 -18.35 -9.17
N CYS A 18 19.97 -17.91 -8.41
CA CYS A 18 18.62 -18.49 -8.44
C CYS A 18 17.81 -18.08 -9.68
N GLY A 19 18.32 -17.19 -10.53
CA GLY A 19 17.62 -16.76 -11.76
C GLY A 19 16.63 -15.61 -11.55
N VAL A 20 16.73 -14.85 -10.46
CA VAL A 20 15.87 -13.68 -10.22
C VAL A 20 16.23 -12.55 -11.19
N HIS A 21 15.20 -11.99 -11.85
CA HIS A 21 15.34 -10.91 -12.83
C HIS A 21 15.96 -9.67 -12.19
N ALA A 22 16.80 -8.95 -12.94
CA ALA A 22 17.62 -7.83 -12.43
C ALA A 22 16.84 -6.81 -11.59
N ARG A 23 15.64 -6.44 -12.05
CA ARG A 23 14.75 -5.48 -11.39
C ARG A 23 14.21 -5.94 -10.03
N ASP A 24 14.09 -7.25 -9.80
CA ASP A 24 13.49 -7.82 -8.59
C ASP A 24 14.56 -8.21 -7.55
N ARG A 25 15.86 -8.10 -7.89
CA ARG A 25 16.94 -8.66 -7.06
C ARG A 25 17.06 -7.99 -5.69
N GLU A 26 16.88 -6.68 -5.64
CA GLU A 26 16.93 -5.91 -4.39
C GLU A 26 15.74 -6.25 -3.48
N ASP A 27 14.56 -6.42 -4.06
CA ASP A 27 13.35 -6.81 -3.31
C ASP A 27 13.51 -8.22 -2.71
N VAL A 28 13.93 -9.19 -3.52
CA VAL A 28 14.15 -10.56 -3.03
C VAL A 28 15.29 -10.60 -2.01
N LEU A 29 16.34 -9.80 -2.18
CA LEU A 29 17.41 -9.67 -1.19
C LEU A 29 16.87 -9.12 0.14
N GLN A 30 16.02 -8.10 0.09
CA GLN A 30 15.39 -7.53 1.28
C GLN A 30 14.48 -8.55 1.97
N ASP A 31 13.70 -9.32 1.22
CA ASP A 31 12.85 -10.39 1.75
C ASP A 31 13.68 -11.45 2.47
N VAL A 32 14.84 -11.83 1.93
CA VAL A 32 15.78 -12.76 2.59
C VAL A 32 16.31 -12.17 3.90
N LEU A 33 16.76 -10.92 3.90
CA LEU A 33 17.26 -10.26 5.12
C LEU A 33 16.17 -10.16 6.19
N MET A 34 14.95 -9.79 5.82
CA MET A 34 13.81 -9.69 6.72
C MET A 34 13.40 -11.06 7.27
N ALA A 35 13.37 -12.08 6.42
CA ALA A 35 13.06 -13.45 6.85
C ALA A 35 14.12 -14.01 7.80
N ALA A 36 15.40 -13.77 7.51
CA ALA A 36 16.51 -14.15 8.37
C ALA A 36 16.44 -13.42 9.72
N TRP A 37 16.20 -12.11 9.71
CA TRP A 37 16.07 -11.34 10.94
C TRP A 37 14.91 -11.83 11.80
N ARG A 38 13.71 -12.02 11.23
CA ARG A 38 12.55 -12.57 11.95
C ARG A 38 12.84 -13.95 12.54
N ALA A 39 13.45 -14.84 11.76
CA ALA A 39 13.80 -16.18 12.23
C ALA A 39 14.82 -16.16 13.39
N VAL A 40 15.75 -15.20 13.41
CA VAL A 40 16.64 -14.97 14.56
C VAL A 40 15.84 -14.50 15.78
N GLN A 41 14.96 -13.50 15.61
CA GLN A 41 14.14 -12.98 16.70
C GLN A 41 13.23 -14.05 17.33
N GLU A 42 12.77 -15.01 16.52
CA GLU A 42 11.93 -16.14 16.95
C GLU A 42 12.75 -17.34 17.46
N GLY A 43 14.08 -17.24 17.57
CA GLY A 43 14.93 -18.32 18.08
C GLY A 43 15.02 -19.56 17.18
N ARG A 44 14.73 -19.40 15.88
CA ARG A 44 14.79 -20.46 14.86
C ARG A 44 16.19 -20.65 14.25
N TYR A 45 17.10 -19.71 14.46
CA TYR A 45 18.51 -19.87 14.11
C TYR A 45 19.27 -20.53 15.28
N ARG A 46 19.64 -21.80 15.11
CA ARG A 46 20.35 -22.60 16.12
C ARG A 46 21.57 -23.29 15.48
N PRO A 47 22.67 -22.56 15.24
CA PRO A 47 23.88 -23.16 14.67
C PRO A 47 24.53 -24.12 15.67
N ASP A 48 25.21 -25.16 15.15
CA ASP A 48 26.05 -26.03 15.97
C ASP A 48 27.19 -25.20 16.60
N PRO A 49 27.34 -25.20 17.95
CA PRO A 49 28.42 -24.47 18.63
C PRO A 49 29.83 -24.88 18.21
N ARG A 50 30.00 -26.07 17.63
CA ARG A 50 31.30 -26.59 17.17
C ARG A 50 31.64 -26.18 15.74
N ALA A 51 30.65 -25.68 14.98
CA ALA A 51 30.86 -25.23 13.62
C ALA A 51 31.42 -23.80 13.58
N ASP A 52 32.16 -23.49 12.51
CA ASP A 52 32.57 -22.10 12.25
C ASP A 52 31.31 -21.20 12.14
N PRO A 53 31.16 -20.17 12.99
CA PRO A 53 29.93 -19.38 13.07
C PRO A 53 29.56 -18.72 11.75
N ARG A 54 30.56 -18.27 10.98
CA ARG A 54 30.35 -17.61 9.70
C ARG A 54 29.85 -18.61 8.66
N ARG A 55 30.48 -19.77 8.53
CA ARG A 55 30.03 -20.84 7.60
C ARG A 55 28.64 -21.34 7.96
N ALA A 56 28.32 -21.50 9.24
CA ALA A 56 26.98 -21.88 9.69
C ALA A 56 25.92 -20.84 9.28
N LEU A 57 26.22 -19.55 9.47
CA LEU A 57 25.36 -18.45 9.04
C LEU A 57 25.17 -18.44 7.52
N GLN A 58 26.26 -18.56 6.75
CA GLN A 58 26.20 -18.55 5.29
C GLN A 58 25.41 -19.74 4.73
N GLY A 59 25.59 -20.95 5.29
CA GLY A 59 24.81 -22.13 4.92
C GLY A 59 23.32 -21.95 5.21
N TRP A 60 22.99 -21.39 6.36
CA TRP A 60 21.61 -21.09 6.72
C TRP A 60 20.96 -20.03 5.81
N LEU A 61 21.69 -18.95 5.51
CA LEU A 61 21.25 -17.91 4.58
C LEU A 61 21.02 -18.45 3.17
N ARG A 62 21.87 -19.37 2.66
CA ARG A 62 21.63 -20.07 1.38
C ARG A 62 20.26 -20.75 1.35
N GLY A 63 19.90 -21.45 2.43
CA GLY A 63 18.61 -22.13 2.54
C GLY A 63 17.41 -21.17 2.63
N ILE A 64 17.59 -19.97 3.18
CA ILE A 64 16.55 -18.92 3.17
C ILE A 64 16.44 -18.34 1.76
N THR A 65 17.56 -17.96 1.13
CA THR A 65 17.57 -17.39 -0.22
C THR A 65 16.93 -18.33 -1.23
N TRP A 66 17.26 -19.62 -1.20
CA TRP A 66 16.65 -20.62 -2.07
C TRP A 66 15.11 -20.64 -1.95
N ARG A 67 14.58 -20.63 -0.72
CA ARG A 67 13.14 -20.65 -0.47
C ARG A 67 12.46 -19.37 -0.93
N GLN A 68 13.04 -18.20 -0.64
CA GLN A 68 12.46 -16.92 -1.05
C GLN A 68 12.49 -16.72 -2.56
N ALA A 69 13.62 -17.02 -3.21
CA ALA A 69 13.74 -16.95 -4.66
C ALA A 69 12.80 -17.95 -5.34
N GLY A 70 12.70 -19.19 -4.83
CA GLY A 70 11.76 -20.19 -5.35
C GLY A 70 10.30 -19.75 -5.22
N HIS A 71 9.92 -19.15 -4.09
CA HIS A 71 8.59 -18.60 -3.90
C HIS A 71 8.32 -17.44 -4.87
N HIS A 72 9.26 -16.52 -5.03
CA HIS A 72 9.16 -15.40 -5.98
C HIS A 72 8.95 -15.88 -7.42
N LEU A 73 9.81 -16.78 -7.90
CA LEU A 73 9.76 -17.34 -9.24
C LEU A 73 8.48 -18.16 -9.47
N GLY A 74 8.05 -18.94 -8.47
CA GLY A 74 6.79 -19.66 -8.51
C GLY A 74 5.60 -18.71 -8.64
N ARG A 75 5.58 -17.63 -7.85
CA ARG A 75 4.50 -16.62 -7.89
C ARG A 75 4.42 -15.92 -9.25
N ALA A 76 5.56 -15.45 -9.77
CA ALA A 76 5.65 -14.80 -11.08
C ALA A 76 5.19 -15.73 -12.21
N ARG A 77 5.63 -17.00 -12.17
CA ARG A 77 5.26 -18.03 -13.15
C ARG A 77 3.78 -18.37 -13.11
N VAL A 78 3.19 -18.54 -11.91
CA VAL A 78 1.78 -18.92 -11.74
C VAL A 78 0.85 -17.76 -12.11
N ARG A 79 1.21 -16.52 -11.76
CA ARG A 79 0.38 -15.34 -12.04
C ARG A 79 0.57 -14.76 -13.43
N ARG A 80 1.48 -15.33 -14.23
CA ARG A 80 1.87 -14.80 -15.56
C ARG A 80 2.18 -13.31 -15.50
N GLU A 81 2.84 -12.87 -14.43
CA GLU A 81 3.24 -11.47 -14.27
C GLU A 81 4.31 -11.18 -15.34
N VAL A 82 3.90 -10.56 -16.45
CA VAL A 82 4.79 -10.18 -17.53
C VAL A 82 5.48 -8.87 -17.15
N PRO A 83 6.82 -8.84 -17.07
CA PRO A 83 7.57 -7.60 -16.99
C PRO A 83 7.19 -6.65 -18.12
N VAL A 84 6.70 -5.45 -17.80
CA VAL A 84 6.50 -4.38 -18.78
C VAL A 84 7.25 -3.15 -18.32
N ASP A 85 7.97 -2.50 -19.24
CA ASP A 85 8.84 -1.35 -18.95
C ASP A 85 8.04 -0.12 -18.54
N ASP A 86 6.85 0.07 -19.12
CA ASP A 86 5.89 1.08 -18.70
C ASP A 86 4.53 0.45 -18.34
N PRO A 87 4.34 0.06 -17.06
CA PRO A 87 3.07 -0.45 -16.58
C PRO A 87 1.93 0.59 -16.66
N ARG A 88 2.25 1.89 -16.72
CA ARG A 88 1.23 2.95 -16.79
C ARG A 88 0.63 3.04 -18.18
N ALA A 89 1.36 2.64 -19.22
CA ALA A 89 0.83 2.50 -20.57
C ALA A 89 -0.21 1.37 -20.71
N LEU A 90 -0.31 0.45 -19.73
CA LEU A 90 -1.26 -0.67 -19.74
C LEU A 90 -2.59 -0.34 -19.04
N VAL A 91 -2.68 0.78 -18.33
CA VAL A 91 -3.89 1.23 -17.65
C VAL A 91 -4.49 2.38 -18.45
N ASP A 92 -5.75 2.24 -18.83
CA ASP A 92 -6.52 3.33 -19.41
C ASP A 92 -6.58 4.50 -18.41
N GLU A 93 -6.50 5.73 -18.91
CA GLU A 93 -6.31 6.97 -18.15
C GLU A 93 -7.34 7.15 -17.03
N GLY A 94 -7.04 6.60 -15.85
CA GLY A 94 -7.95 6.63 -14.70
C GLY A 94 -7.25 6.53 -13.36
N CYS A 95 -5.91 6.61 -13.33
CA CYS A 95 -5.21 6.75 -12.06
C CYS A 95 -5.36 8.19 -11.59
N VAL A 96 -6.28 8.42 -10.65
CA VAL A 96 -6.28 9.64 -9.84
C VAL A 96 -4.87 9.78 -9.29
N ASP A 97 -4.20 10.89 -9.61
CA ASP A 97 -2.85 11.19 -9.12
C ASP A 97 -2.76 10.97 -7.59
N LEU A 98 -1.57 10.59 -7.10
CA LEU A 98 -1.37 10.25 -5.69
C LEU A 98 -1.84 11.39 -4.77
N GLU A 99 -1.57 12.64 -5.16
CA GLU A 99 -2.04 13.82 -4.45
C GLU A 99 -3.57 13.88 -4.46
N GLY A 100 -4.19 13.65 -5.61
CA GLY A 100 -5.65 13.56 -5.75
C GLY A 100 -6.27 12.47 -4.87
N ARG A 101 -5.62 11.30 -4.73
CA ARG A 101 -6.09 10.22 -3.85
C ARG A 101 -5.99 10.60 -2.37
N LEU A 102 -4.91 11.26 -1.98
CA LEU A 102 -4.71 11.74 -0.60
C LEU A 102 -5.73 12.82 -0.25
N LEU A 103 -5.95 13.78 -1.15
CA LEU A 103 -6.97 14.82 -1.01
C LEU A 103 -8.37 14.22 -0.92
N ALA A 104 -8.73 13.28 -1.78
CA ALA A 104 -10.01 12.59 -1.74
C ALA A 104 -10.22 11.86 -0.40
N ARG A 105 -9.19 11.18 0.11
CA ARG A 105 -9.27 10.48 1.41
C ARG A 105 -9.41 11.45 2.58
N ALA A 106 -8.72 12.59 2.54
CA ALA A 106 -8.85 13.65 3.54
C ALA A 106 -10.25 14.28 3.51
N ALA A 107 -10.80 14.55 2.32
CA ALA A 107 -12.15 15.07 2.13
C ALA A 107 -13.22 14.10 2.66
N LEU A 108 -13.10 12.80 2.36
CA LEU A 108 -14.02 11.76 2.89
C LEU A 108 -13.97 11.67 4.41
N ARG A 109 -12.80 11.79 5.04
CA ARG A 109 -12.69 11.84 6.51
C ARG A 109 -13.35 13.09 7.09
N ALA A 110 -13.19 14.24 6.45
CA ALA A 110 -13.84 15.47 6.87
C ALA A 110 -15.37 15.39 6.75
N LEU A 111 -15.87 14.68 5.73
CA LEU A 111 -17.30 14.47 5.52
C LEU A 111 -17.93 13.58 6.61
N VAL A 112 -17.23 12.54 7.07
CA VAL A 112 -17.72 11.64 8.16
C VAL A 112 -17.90 12.36 9.50
N GLU A 113 -17.21 13.47 9.71
CA GLU A 113 -17.29 14.26 10.95
C GLU A 113 -18.35 15.37 10.93
N LEU A 114 -18.99 15.57 9.78
CA LEU A 114 -20.15 16.46 9.71
C LEU A 114 -21.35 15.78 10.37
N PRO A 115 -22.34 16.58 10.81
CA PRO A 115 -23.64 16.01 11.19
C PRO A 115 -24.17 15.10 10.08
N ALA A 116 -24.71 13.93 10.43
CA ALA A 116 -25.13 12.91 9.44
C ALA A 116 -26.06 13.48 8.36
N GLN A 117 -26.99 14.35 8.75
CA GLN A 117 -27.91 15.04 7.84
C GLN A 117 -27.19 15.92 6.80
N ASP A 118 -26.09 16.57 7.19
CA ASP A 118 -25.32 17.43 6.29
C ASP A 118 -24.45 16.59 5.34
N GLY A 119 -23.89 15.48 5.85
CA GLY A 119 -23.13 14.51 5.06
C GLY A 119 -23.99 13.83 4.00
N GLU A 120 -25.19 13.36 4.36
CA GLU A 120 -26.15 12.78 3.42
C GLU A 120 -26.55 13.77 2.33
N LEU A 121 -26.84 15.02 2.70
CA LEU A 121 -27.20 16.07 1.74
C LEU A 121 -26.04 16.38 0.76
N LEU A 122 -24.79 16.40 1.25
CA LEU A 122 -23.61 16.58 0.40
C LEU A 122 -23.41 15.42 -0.57
N LEU A 123 -23.59 14.17 -0.10
CA LEU A 123 -23.46 12.97 -0.93
C LEU A 123 -24.56 12.91 -1.99
N ALA A 124 -25.80 13.21 -1.62
CA ALA A 124 -26.91 13.25 -2.56
C ALA A 124 -26.70 14.32 -3.65
N ALA A 125 -26.15 15.49 -3.29
CA ALA A 125 -25.82 16.55 -4.22
C ALA A 125 -24.58 16.27 -5.10
N ALA A 126 -23.71 15.34 -4.70
CA ALA A 126 -22.58 14.87 -5.51
C ALA A 126 -22.99 13.78 -6.52
N GLY A 127 -24.15 13.14 -6.30
CA GLY A 127 -24.76 12.20 -7.24
C GLY A 127 -25.51 12.89 -8.37
N PRO A 128 -26.18 12.12 -9.25
CA PRO A 128 -26.91 12.65 -10.40
C PRO A 128 -28.24 13.34 -10.02
N HIS A 129 -28.55 13.47 -8.73
CA HIS A 129 -29.85 13.92 -8.25
C HIS A 129 -29.86 15.44 -8.07
N THR A 130 -30.97 16.08 -8.44
CA THR A 130 -31.15 17.51 -8.24
C THR A 130 -31.40 17.83 -6.75
N ILE A 131 -31.08 19.06 -6.33
CA ILE A 131 -31.35 19.54 -4.97
C ILE A 131 -32.85 19.44 -4.62
N THR A 132 -33.74 19.66 -5.61
CA THR A 132 -35.18 19.52 -5.44
C THR A 132 -35.59 18.08 -5.19
N ALA A 133 -35.02 17.11 -5.92
CA ALA A 133 -35.28 15.69 -5.68
C ALA A 133 -34.84 15.25 -4.28
N CYS A 134 -33.68 15.76 -3.83
CA CYS A 134 -33.16 15.50 -2.49
C CYS A 134 -34.06 16.13 -1.40
N ALA A 135 -34.47 17.39 -1.58
CA ALA A 135 -35.39 18.06 -0.66
C ALA A 135 -36.72 17.30 -0.48
N THR A 136 -37.32 16.85 -1.58
CA THR A 136 -38.55 16.05 -1.58
C THR A 136 -38.35 14.71 -0.85
N ALA A 137 -37.25 14.00 -1.12
CA ALA A 137 -36.96 12.71 -0.50
C ALA A 137 -36.83 12.79 1.04
N HIS A 138 -36.39 13.94 1.56
CA HIS A 138 -36.22 14.18 2.99
C HIS A 138 -37.37 14.99 3.64
N GLY A 139 -38.45 15.30 2.89
CA GLY A 139 -39.58 16.07 3.40
C GLY A 139 -39.25 17.53 3.75
N LEU A 140 -38.23 18.11 3.10
CA LEU A 140 -37.72 19.44 3.38
C LEU A 140 -38.15 20.45 2.31
N ASN A 141 -38.24 21.73 2.71
CA ASN A 141 -38.43 22.82 1.77
C ASN A 141 -37.17 22.99 0.87
N PRO A 142 -37.30 23.10 -0.46
CA PRO A 142 -36.16 23.26 -1.38
C PRO A 142 -35.25 24.45 -1.06
N ALA A 143 -35.80 25.61 -0.70
CA ALA A 143 -35.01 26.79 -0.32
C ALA A 143 -34.23 26.57 0.98
N THR A 144 -34.83 25.85 1.94
CA THR A 144 -34.16 25.46 3.19
C THR A 144 -33.04 24.47 2.91
N THR A 145 -33.27 23.53 1.99
CA THR A 145 -32.29 22.52 1.56
C THR A 145 -31.10 23.15 0.85
N ALA A 146 -31.34 24.13 -0.03
CA ALA A 146 -30.28 24.89 -0.69
C ALA A 146 -29.42 25.66 0.32
N ARG A 147 -30.04 26.35 1.28
CA ARG A 147 -29.33 27.08 2.34
C ARG A 147 -28.51 26.14 3.23
N ARG A 148 -29.07 24.99 3.60
CA ARG A 148 -28.37 23.94 4.35
C ARG A 148 -27.19 23.37 3.58
N LEU A 149 -27.36 23.07 2.29
CA LEU A 149 -26.28 22.58 1.43
C LEU A 149 -25.13 23.59 1.33
N GLN A 150 -25.44 24.88 1.21
CA GLN A 150 -24.42 25.93 1.19
C GLN A 150 -23.64 26.00 2.51
N ALA A 151 -24.33 25.89 3.65
CA ALA A 151 -23.70 25.84 4.96
C ALA A 151 -22.83 24.58 5.13
N ALA A 152 -23.33 23.41 4.69
CA ALA A 152 -22.60 22.15 4.73
C ALA A 152 -21.33 22.17 3.86
N ARG A 153 -21.41 22.75 2.65
CA ARG A 153 -20.23 22.95 1.77
C ARG A 153 -19.18 23.84 2.43
N LYS A 154 -19.59 24.93 3.07
CA LYS A 154 -18.68 25.81 3.81
C LYS A 154 -18.02 25.07 4.98
N ALA A 155 -18.81 24.35 5.78
CA ALA A 155 -18.29 23.57 6.90
C ALA A 155 -17.29 22.48 6.45
N LEU A 156 -17.55 21.83 5.32
CA LEU A 156 -16.63 20.85 4.72
C LEU A 156 -15.33 21.53 4.27
N ALA A 157 -15.42 22.65 3.54
CA ALA A 157 -14.27 23.40 3.07
C ALA A 157 -13.38 23.87 4.23
N ASP A 158 -13.97 24.44 5.28
CA ASP A 158 -13.25 24.88 6.48
C ASP A 158 -12.53 23.71 7.17
N ARG A 159 -13.15 22.52 7.21
CA ARG A 159 -12.53 21.31 7.78
C ARG A 159 -11.38 20.78 6.94
N ILE A 160 -11.53 20.79 5.61
CA ILE A 160 -10.46 20.39 4.68
C ILE A 160 -9.28 21.36 4.82
N ALA A 161 -9.53 22.66 4.79
CA ALA A 161 -8.50 23.69 4.91
C ALA A 161 -7.71 23.59 6.23
N ARG A 162 -8.37 23.26 7.35
CA ARG A 162 -7.69 23.02 8.64
C ARG A 162 -6.80 21.78 8.68
N ARG A 163 -6.92 20.88 7.71
CA ARG A 163 -6.19 19.59 7.64
C ARG A 163 -5.12 19.55 6.56
N SER A 164 -5.12 20.52 5.65
CA SER A 164 -4.17 20.60 4.55
C SER A 164 -2.83 21.24 4.96
N TRP A 165 -2.53 21.32 6.25
CA TRP A 165 -1.29 21.85 6.84
C TRP A 165 -0.76 20.90 7.92
#